data_AF-A0A4Q2Y1M1-F1
#
_entry.id   AF-A0A4Q2Y1M1-F1
#
_cell.length_a   1.000
_cell.length_b   1.000
_cell.length_c   1.000
_cell.angle_alpha   90.00
_cell.angle_beta   90.00
_cell.angle_gamma   90.00
#
_symmetry.space_group_name_H-M   'P 1'
#
loop_
_entity.id
_entity.type
_entity.pdbx_description
1 polymer ?
#
loop_
_entity_poly.entity_id
_entity_poly.type
_entity_poly.pdbx_seq_one_letter_code
_entity_poly.pdbx_strand_id
1 'polypeptide(L)'
;MKQRHTALALLLLPASLHAASDTWINPPLNANWADNGNWLGGGAPGSTTGTTSTDTATFGTSTGLAVTVDTGRNVQNITFSANNAYTLSGGSLLLTSGGRILANGSASSQNISSAIQIQGDSGNYTFQTDTPGTNRVFTISSAISGVSTAGNTTVLSLDGASGANNILSGIVSDGAAGGKL
;
A
#
# COMPACT_ATOMS: atom_id res chain seq x y z
N MET A 1 -3.00 64.11 16.82
CA MET A 1 -3.47 62.93 16.04
C MET A 1 -2.42 61.84 16.15
N LYS A 2 -2.74 60.71 16.81
CA LYS A 2 -1.78 59.60 17.05
C LYS A 2 -2.15 58.45 16.10
N GLN A 3 -1.38 58.25 15.03
CA GLN A 3 -1.57 57.13 14.11
C GLN A 3 -1.09 55.83 14.76
N ARG A 4 -1.99 54.85 14.89
CA ARG A 4 -1.67 53.48 15.29
C ARG A 4 -1.51 52.65 14.02
N HIS A 5 -0.32 52.11 13.81
CA HIS A 5 -0.02 51.21 12.70
C HIS A 5 -0.33 49.78 13.17
N THR A 6 -1.31 49.15 12.54
CA THR A 6 -1.67 47.75 12.78
C THR A 6 -0.83 46.88 11.86
N ALA A 7 0.14 46.16 12.40
CA ALA A 7 0.94 45.20 11.64
C ALA A 7 0.12 43.93 11.41
N LEU A 8 -0.17 43.60 10.15
CA LEU A 8 -0.85 42.37 9.75
C LEU A 8 0.23 41.28 9.55
N ALA A 9 0.30 40.32 10.47
CA ALA A 9 1.19 39.17 10.34
C ALA A 9 0.55 38.14 9.40
N LEU A 10 1.15 37.93 8.23
CA LEU A 10 0.73 36.93 7.25
C LEU A 10 1.32 35.57 7.64
N LEU A 11 0.48 34.66 8.14
CA LEU A 11 0.87 33.30 8.50
C LEU A 11 0.94 32.44 7.22
N LEU A 12 2.14 32.21 6.69
CA LEU A 12 2.34 31.21 5.64
C LEU A 12 2.25 29.81 6.27
N LEU A 13 1.12 29.15 6.09
CA LEU A 13 0.99 27.72 6.36
C LEU A 13 1.66 26.96 5.21
N PRO A 14 2.61 26.05 5.49
CA PRO A 14 3.14 25.19 4.44
C PRO A 14 2.01 24.33 3.88
N ALA A 15 1.86 24.31 2.56
CA ALA A 15 0.97 23.38 1.90
C ALA A 15 1.55 21.98 2.08
N SER A 16 0.94 21.19 2.96
CA SER A 16 1.19 19.76 3.05
C SER A 16 0.71 19.15 1.73
N LEU A 17 1.63 18.86 0.82
CA LEU A 17 1.40 17.94 -0.29
C LEU A 17 1.20 16.56 0.34
N HIS A 18 -0.01 16.25 0.76
CA HIS A 18 -0.36 14.86 1.05
C HIS A 18 -0.20 14.10 -0.26
N ALA A 19 0.63 13.05 -0.24
CA ALA A 19 0.66 12.08 -1.32
C ALA A 19 -0.78 11.64 -1.59
N ALA A 20 -1.24 11.81 -2.82
CA ALA A 20 -2.60 11.49 -3.18
C ALA A 20 -2.69 10.01 -3.56
N SER A 21 -3.90 9.45 -3.49
CA SER A 21 -4.20 8.23 -4.22
C SER A 21 -3.97 8.46 -5.71
N ASP A 22 -3.29 7.54 -6.38
CA ASP A 22 -2.83 7.73 -7.75
C ASP A 22 -2.67 6.40 -8.49
N THR A 23 -2.48 6.49 -9.80
CA THR A 23 -2.38 5.35 -10.73
C THR A 23 -1.00 5.27 -11.36
N TRP A 24 -0.41 4.07 -11.35
CA TRP A 24 0.85 3.76 -12.03
C TRP A 24 0.71 3.98 -13.55
N ILE A 25 1.63 4.73 -14.14
CA ILE A 25 1.51 5.13 -15.56
C ILE A 25 2.02 4.05 -16.53
N ASN A 26 1.77 4.28 -17.82
CA ASN A 26 2.21 3.43 -18.91
C ASN A 26 2.77 4.25 -20.09
N PRO A 27 4.05 4.07 -20.44
CA PRO A 27 5.10 3.41 -19.65
C PRO A 27 5.50 4.25 -18.42
N PRO A 28 5.98 3.66 -17.33
CA PRO A 28 6.62 4.39 -16.24
C PRO A 28 8.03 4.86 -16.65
N LEU A 29 8.53 5.90 -16.00
CA LEU A 29 9.89 6.41 -16.18
C LEU A 29 10.94 5.40 -15.69
N ASN A 30 10.63 4.70 -14.60
CA ASN A 30 11.45 3.61 -14.04
C ASN A 30 10.58 2.68 -13.15
N ALA A 31 11.23 1.79 -12.40
CA ALA A 31 10.54 0.84 -11.52
C ALA A 31 10.27 1.37 -10.10
N ASN A 32 10.73 2.57 -9.74
CA ASN A 32 10.72 3.02 -8.35
C ASN A 32 9.34 3.57 -7.94
N TRP A 33 8.74 3.01 -6.90
CA TRP A 33 7.46 3.49 -6.35
C TRP A 33 7.54 4.96 -5.93
N ALA A 34 8.65 5.38 -5.33
CA ALA A 34 8.82 6.75 -4.82
C ALA A 34 8.98 7.82 -5.92
N ASP A 35 9.22 7.43 -7.18
CA ASP A 35 9.33 8.41 -8.25
C ASP A 35 7.94 8.88 -8.67
N ASN A 36 7.64 10.13 -8.31
CA ASN A 36 6.41 10.83 -8.67
C ASN A 36 6.12 10.80 -10.17
N GLY A 37 7.14 10.75 -11.02
CA GLY A 37 6.95 10.66 -12.46
C GLY A 37 6.39 9.32 -12.95
N ASN A 38 6.29 8.30 -12.08
CA ASN A 38 5.64 7.02 -12.39
C ASN A 38 4.13 7.00 -12.04
N TRP A 39 3.57 8.11 -11.53
CA TRP A 39 2.19 8.23 -11.11
C TRP A 39 1.46 9.33 -11.88
N LEU A 40 0.23 9.06 -12.31
CA LEU A 40 -0.49 9.90 -13.27
C LEU A 40 -0.71 11.35 -12.78
N GLY A 41 -0.99 11.53 -11.49
CA GLY A 41 -1.12 12.82 -10.81
C GLY A 41 0.18 13.41 -10.31
N GLY A 42 1.32 12.74 -10.50
CA GLY A 42 2.64 13.21 -10.09
C GLY A 42 2.91 13.08 -8.59
N GLY A 43 2.18 12.21 -7.88
CA GLY A 43 2.37 11.97 -6.45
C GLY A 43 2.34 10.48 -6.11
N ALA A 44 3.46 9.94 -5.65
CA ALA A 44 3.55 8.54 -5.24
C ALA A 44 2.63 8.24 -4.04
N PRO A 45 1.60 7.37 -4.17
CA PRO A 45 0.66 7.08 -3.09
C PRO A 45 1.34 6.54 -1.84
N GLY A 46 0.85 6.95 -0.68
CA GLY A 46 1.36 6.55 0.62
C GLY A 46 2.41 7.50 1.18
N SER A 47 2.90 7.18 2.37
CA SER A 47 3.93 7.94 3.08
C SER A 47 5.07 7.03 3.51
N THR A 48 6.31 7.53 3.54
CA THR A 48 7.44 6.84 4.19
C THR A 48 7.61 7.20 5.66
N THR A 49 6.71 8.06 6.17
CA THR A 49 6.69 8.53 7.55
C THR A 49 5.33 8.25 8.18
N GLY A 50 5.34 7.77 9.43
CA GLY A 50 4.12 7.39 10.14
C GLY A 50 3.62 5.98 9.79
N THR A 51 2.49 5.63 10.40
CA THR A 51 1.90 4.27 10.35
C THR A 51 0.47 4.28 9.81
N THR A 52 -0.01 5.45 9.39
CA THR A 52 -1.36 5.67 8.87
C THR A 52 -1.31 6.48 7.58
N SER A 53 -1.92 5.94 6.54
CA SER A 53 -2.16 6.59 5.25
C SER A 53 -3.58 6.26 4.86
N THR A 54 -4.22 7.16 4.11
CA THR A 54 -5.54 6.94 3.49
C THR A 54 -5.42 6.64 2.00
N ASP A 55 -4.19 6.48 1.50
CA ASP A 55 -3.93 6.50 0.07
C ASP A 55 -4.16 5.14 -0.56
N THR A 56 -4.52 5.20 -1.84
CA THR A 56 -4.73 4.05 -2.70
C THR A 56 -3.75 4.10 -3.86
N ALA A 57 -2.91 3.08 -3.99
CA ALA A 57 -2.11 2.86 -5.18
C ALA A 57 -2.86 2.00 -6.18
N THR A 58 -3.06 2.49 -7.39
CA THR A 58 -3.76 1.76 -8.46
C THR A 58 -2.79 1.34 -9.55
N PHE A 59 -2.76 0.04 -9.85
CA PHE A 59 -1.97 -0.56 -10.90
C PHE A 59 -2.90 -0.97 -12.06
N GLY A 60 -2.90 -0.13 -13.09
CA GLY A 60 -3.64 -0.33 -14.34
C GLY A 60 -2.83 -1.10 -15.38
N THR A 61 -3.06 -0.84 -16.67
CA THR A 61 -2.23 -1.40 -17.75
C THR A 61 -0.88 -0.71 -17.75
N SER A 62 0.22 -1.46 -17.79
CA SER A 62 1.58 -0.89 -17.88
C SER A 62 2.56 -1.86 -18.55
N THR A 63 3.62 -1.33 -19.15
CA THR A 63 4.79 -2.11 -19.59
C THR A 63 5.80 -2.34 -18.46
N GLY A 64 5.77 -1.53 -17.40
CA GLY A 64 6.65 -1.67 -16.24
C GLY A 64 5.96 -2.42 -15.11
N LEU A 65 6.17 -3.74 -15.06
CA LEU A 65 5.47 -4.66 -14.15
C LEU A 65 6.25 -4.99 -12.87
N ALA A 66 7.56 -4.76 -12.86
CA ALA A 66 8.37 -4.85 -11.66
C ALA A 66 8.39 -3.48 -10.98
N VAL A 67 7.89 -3.41 -9.76
CA VAL A 67 7.81 -2.17 -8.99
C VAL A 67 8.66 -2.33 -7.73
N THR A 68 9.69 -1.51 -7.61
CA THR A 68 10.54 -1.41 -6.44
C THR A 68 9.89 -0.48 -5.42
N VAL A 69 9.31 -1.07 -4.37
CA VAL A 69 8.78 -0.39 -3.20
C VAL A 69 9.95 0.21 -2.42
N ASP A 70 9.81 1.46 -2.00
CA ASP A 70 10.76 2.12 -1.11
C ASP A 70 10.59 1.66 0.35
N THR A 71 11.63 1.82 1.17
CA THR A 71 11.60 1.36 2.57
C THR A 71 10.53 2.12 3.36
N GLY A 72 9.67 1.39 4.07
CA GLY A 72 8.71 2.01 4.98
C GLY A 72 7.46 2.56 4.30
N ARG A 73 7.16 2.16 3.05
CA ARG A 73 6.01 2.68 2.31
C ARG A 73 4.70 2.29 2.99
N ASN A 74 4.07 3.26 3.65
CA ASN A 74 2.77 3.12 4.29
C ASN A 74 1.64 3.52 3.34
N VAL A 75 0.68 2.63 3.14
CA VAL A 75 -0.46 2.81 2.23
C VAL A 75 -1.69 2.14 2.82
N GLN A 76 -2.89 2.65 2.52
CA GLN A 76 -4.12 1.97 2.94
C GLN A 76 -4.49 0.87 1.96
N ASN A 77 -4.56 1.19 0.67
CA ASN A 77 -5.06 0.28 -0.33
C ASN A 77 -4.08 0.12 -1.50
N ILE A 78 -4.04 -1.09 -2.05
CA ILE A 78 -3.40 -1.36 -3.34
C ILE A 78 -4.43 -2.05 -4.22
N THR A 79 -4.64 -1.56 -5.44
CA THR A 79 -5.61 -2.14 -6.38
C THR A 79 -4.92 -2.49 -7.69
N PHE A 80 -5.02 -3.75 -8.11
CA PHE A 80 -4.66 -4.22 -9.44
C PHE A 80 -5.93 -4.38 -10.28
N SER A 81 -6.05 -3.64 -11.38
CA SER A 81 -7.30 -3.58 -12.18
C SER A 81 -7.16 -4.07 -13.62
N ALA A 82 -5.94 -4.16 -14.14
CA ALA A 82 -5.65 -4.57 -15.52
C ALA A 82 -4.99 -5.95 -15.61
N ASN A 83 -5.08 -6.59 -16.78
CA ASN A 83 -4.51 -7.91 -17.08
C ASN A 83 -2.98 -7.91 -17.22
N ASN A 84 -2.32 -7.43 -16.17
CA ASN A 84 -0.89 -7.35 -15.99
C ASN A 84 -0.54 -8.03 -14.66
N ALA A 85 0.53 -8.82 -14.67
CA ALA A 85 1.04 -9.49 -13.49
C ALA A 85 2.17 -8.65 -12.89
N TYR A 86 1.84 -7.82 -11.90
CA TYR A 86 2.82 -7.00 -11.21
C TYR A 86 3.62 -7.81 -10.18
N THR A 87 4.86 -7.38 -9.98
CA THR A 87 5.71 -7.82 -8.87
C THR A 87 6.08 -6.61 -8.03
N LEU A 88 5.64 -6.58 -6.78
CA LEU A 88 6.10 -5.60 -5.78
C LEU A 88 7.30 -6.17 -5.02
N SER A 89 8.44 -5.50 -5.03
CA SER A 89 9.69 -5.97 -4.40
C SER A 89 10.52 -4.83 -3.80
N GLY A 90 11.60 -5.15 -3.09
CA GLY A 90 12.51 -4.16 -2.52
C GLY A 90 12.23 -3.89 -1.04
N GLY A 91 11.75 -2.68 -0.72
CA GLY A 91 11.43 -2.23 0.63
C GLY A 91 10.22 -2.93 1.26
N SER A 92 9.83 -2.46 2.45
CA SER A 92 8.67 -2.96 3.19
C SER A 92 7.40 -2.14 2.89
N LEU A 93 6.26 -2.84 2.84
CA LEU A 93 4.92 -2.29 2.81
C LEU A 93 4.35 -2.23 4.23
N LEU A 94 4.03 -1.04 4.69
CA LEU A 94 3.36 -0.78 5.96
C LEU A 94 1.87 -0.63 5.66
N LEU A 95 1.08 -1.65 5.98
CA LEU A 95 -0.31 -1.70 5.57
C LEU A 95 -1.20 -1.08 6.65
N THR A 96 -1.85 0.05 6.35
CA THR A 96 -2.71 0.74 7.31
C THR A 96 -3.94 -0.11 7.65
N SER A 97 -4.26 -0.25 8.94
CA SER A 97 -5.42 -1.00 9.43
C SER A 97 -6.72 -0.58 8.72
N GLY A 98 -7.59 -1.56 8.44
CA GLY A 98 -8.83 -1.38 7.68
C GLY A 98 -8.66 -1.32 6.17
N GLY A 99 -7.44 -1.44 5.66
CA GLY A 99 -7.13 -1.42 4.23
C GLY A 99 -7.19 -2.78 3.55
N ARG A 100 -6.94 -2.78 2.24
CA ARG A 100 -6.85 -4.02 1.44
C ARG A 100 -5.88 -3.95 0.26
N ILE A 101 -5.35 -5.12 -0.10
CA ILE A 101 -4.79 -5.37 -1.44
C ILE A 101 -5.85 -6.10 -2.25
N LEU A 102 -6.26 -5.50 -3.37
CA LEU A 102 -7.35 -5.97 -4.21
C LEU A 102 -6.85 -6.29 -5.61
N ALA A 103 -7.16 -7.49 -6.12
CA ALA A 103 -7.08 -7.82 -7.53
C ALA A 103 -8.51 -7.97 -8.08
N ASN A 104 -8.95 -7.03 -8.90
CA ASN A 104 -10.33 -6.98 -9.42
C ASN A 104 -10.37 -6.96 -10.96
N GLY A 105 -11.57 -6.99 -11.53
CA GLY A 105 -11.80 -6.79 -12.95
C GLY A 105 -11.01 -7.75 -13.81
N SER A 106 -10.03 -7.25 -14.58
CA SER A 106 -9.18 -8.02 -15.49
C SER A 106 -7.80 -8.40 -14.93
N ALA A 107 -7.50 -8.13 -13.66
CA ALA A 107 -6.20 -8.40 -13.02
C ALA A 107 -5.59 -9.77 -13.35
N SER A 108 -4.27 -9.87 -13.56
CA SER A 108 -3.61 -11.19 -13.56
C SER A 108 -3.33 -11.65 -12.12
N SER A 109 -2.69 -12.81 -11.95
CA SER A 109 -2.06 -13.17 -10.66
C SER A 109 -0.95 -12.18 -10.32
N GLN A 110 -0.80 -11.84 -9.05
CA GLN A 110 0.10 -10.80 -8.57
C GLN A 110 1.16 -11.39 -7.63
N ASN A 111 2.37 -10.85 -7.67
CA ASN A 111 3.47 -11.27 -6.80
C ASN A 111 3.85 -10.14 -5.85
N ILE A 112 3.89 -10.44 -4.55
CA ILE A 112 4.34 -9.53 -3.51
C ILE A 112 5.53 -10.18 -2.81
N SER A 113 6.69 -9.57 -2.98
CA SER A 113 7.97 -9.98 -2.41
C SER A 113 8.59 -8.90 -1.52
N SER A 114 7.92 -7.75 -1.37
CA SER A 114 8.18 -6.76 -0.31
C SER A 114 7.71 -7.29 1.04
N ALA A 115 8.50 -7.13 2.10
CA ALA A 115 8.06 -7.49 3.46
C ALA A 115 6.80 -6.70 3.84
N ILE A 116 5.88 -7.34 4.55
CA ILE A 116 4.60 -6.75 4.93
C ILE A 116 4.53 -6.58 6.44
N GLN A 117 4.08 -5.39 6.88
CA GLN A 117 3.82 -5.09 8.27
C GLN A 117 2.45 -4.42 8.41
N ILE A 118 1.49 -5.14 8.98
CA ILE A 118 0.13 -4.62 9.22
C ILE A 118 0.19 -3.69 10.43
N GLN A 119 -0.18 -2.43 10.21
CA GLN A 119 -0.12 -1.36 11.19
C GLN A 119 -1.37 -1.30 12.06
N GLY A 120 -1.25 -0.65 13.21
CA GLY A 120 -2.34 -0.45 14.16
C GLY A 120 -2.37 -1.49 15.28
N ASP A 121 -2.72 -1.04 16.47
CA ASP A 121 -3.01 -1.92 17.59
C ASP A 121 -4.38 -2.57 17.38
N SER A 122 -4.43 -3.91 17.40
CA SER A 122 -5.56 -4.67 16.83
C SER A 122 -5.79 -4.38 15.34
N GLY A 123 -4.70 -4.21 14.58
CA GLY A 123 -4.74 -3.92 13.15
C GLY A 123 -5.46 -5.01 12.35
N ASN A 124 -6.22 -4.65 11.33
CA ASN A 124 -6.83 -5.62 10.42
C ASN A 124 -6.51 -5.27 8.96
N TYR A 125 -6.31 -6.27 8.12
CA TYR A 125 -6.02 -6.05 6.70
C TYR A 125 -6.48 -7.22 5.82
N THR A 126 -6.94 -6.93 4.60
CA THR A 126 -7.48 -7.96 3.69
C THR A 126 -6.67 -8.08 2.40
N PHE A 127 -6.37 -9.31 1.97
CA PHE A 127 -5.97 -9.60 0.59
C PHE A 127 -7.14 -10.23 -0.14
N GLN A 128 -7.60 -9.60 -1.22
CA GLN A 128 -8.89 -9.88 -1.83
C GLN A 128 -8.78 -10.11 -3.35
N THR A 129 -9.29 -11.24 -3.84
CA THR A 129 -9.47 -11.49 -5.28
C THR A 129 -10.96 -11.51 -5.64
N ASP A 130 -11.43 -10.50 -6.39
CA ASP A 130 -12.88 -10.20 -6.52
C ASP A 130 -13.56 -10.76 -7.77
N THR A 131 -12.90 -11.61 -8.54
CA THR A 131 -13.42 -12.03 -9.84
C THR A 131 -13.60 -13.54 -9.91
N PRO A 132 -14.82 -14.05 -9.66
CA PRO A 132 -15.14 -15.47 -9.76
C PRO A 132 -14.68 -16.14 -11.06
N GLY A 133 -14.15 -17.36 -10.93
CA GLY A 133 -13.79 -18.21 -12.08
C GLY A 133 -12.53 -17.80 -12.84
N THR A 134 -11.70 -16.91 -12.29
CA THR A 134 -10.48 -16.43 -12.94
C THR A 134 -9.20 -17.15 -12.52
N ASN A 135 -9.25 -17.98 -11.47
CA ASN A 135 -8.13 -18.69 -10.86
C ASN A 135 -6.91 -17.78 -10.54
N ARG A 136 -7.16 -16.50 -10.26
CA ARG A 136 -6.13 -15.53 -9.88
C ARG A 136 -5.62 -15.80 -8.48
N VAL A 137 -4.33 -15.59 -8.31
CA VAL A 137 -3.61 -15.87 -7.07
C VAL A 137 -2.80 -14.64 -6.66
N PHE A 138 -2.83 -14.28 -5.39
CA PHE A 138 -1.74 -13.54 -4.77
C PHE A 138 -0.67 -14.51 -4.31
N THR A 139 0.56 -14.31 -4.80
CA THR A 139 1.74 -15.02 -4.28
C THR A 139 2.52 -14.05 -3.40
N ILE A 140 2.55 -14.32 -2.10
CA ILE A 140 3.29 -13.53 -1.12
C ILE A 140 4.47 -14.37 -0.61
N SER A 141 5.66 -13.96 -0.99
CA SER A 141 6.90 -14.72 -0.76
C SER A 141 7.77 -14.17 0.37
N SER A 142 7.45 -12.98 0.86
CA SER A 142 8.15 -12.26 1.92
C SER A 142 7.49 -12.44 3.28
N ALA A 143 8.19 -12.01 4.33
CA ALA A 143 7.66 -12.04 5.69
C ALA A 143 6.42 -11.13 5.84
N ILE A 144 5.44 -11.60 6.63
CA ILE A 144 4.26 -10.86 7.07
C ILE A 144 4.32 -10.76 8.59
N SER A 145 4.12 -9.55 9.12
CA SER A 145 4.07 -9.30 10.55
C SER A 145 2.96 -8.33 10.95
N GLY A 146 2.51 -8.42 12.19
CA GLY A 146 1.68 -7.40 12.84
C GLY A 146 2.51 -6.46 13.72
N VAL A 147 1.90 -5.37 14.18
CA VAL A 147 2.50 -4.45 15.18
C VAL A 147 1.70 -4.35 16.47
N SER A 148 0.67 -5.18 16.62
CA SER A 148 -0.18 -5.17 17.81
C SER A 148 0.65 -5.31 19.07
N THR A 149 0.28 -4.57 20.10
CA THR A 149 0.91 -4.65 21.42
C THR A 149 0.41 -5.87 22.19
N ALA A 150 1.10 -6.23 23.28
CA ALA A 150 0.69 -7.35 24.12
C ALA A 150 -0.78 -7.25 24.57
N GLY A 151 -1.52 -8.34 24.36
CA GLY A 151 -2.96 -8.41 24.64
C GLY A 151 -3.87 -8.09 23.45
N ASN A 152 -3.32 -7.62 22.33
CA ASN A 152 -4.05 -7.32 21.10
C ASN A 152 -3.72 -8.31 19.97
N THR A 153 -4.63 -8.41 19.00
CA THR A 153 -4.52 -9.33 17.86
C THR A 153 -4.63 -8.57 16.55
N THR A 154 -3.60 -8.71 15.73
CA THR A 154 -3.62 -8.30 14.33
C THR A 154 -4.39 -9.37 13.55
N VAL A 155 -5.23 -8.96 12.59
CA VAL A 155 -5.99 -9.88 11.74
C VAL A 155 -5.57 -9.70 10.29
N LEU A 156 -5.01 -10.76 9.69
CA LEU A 156 -4.88 -10.86 8.24
C LEU A 156 -6.02 -11.70 7.70
N SER A 157 -6.86 -11.12 6.85
CA SER A 157 -7.90 -11.84 6.11
C SER A 157 -7.45 -12.14 4.70
N LEU A 158 -7.57 -13.40 4.30
CA LEU A 158 -7.39 -13.84 2.92
C LEU A 158 -8.77 -14.11 2.34
N ASP A 159 -9.27 -13.19 1.54
CA ASP A 159 -10.54 -13.32 0.85
C ASP A 159 -10.30 -13.59 -0.64
N GLY A 160 -11.08 -14.50 -1.21
CA GLY A 160 -10.87 -14.91 -2.57
C GLY A 160 -12.12 -15.52 -3.18
N ALA A 161 -12.67 -14.83 -4.16
CA ALA A 161 -13.73 -15.33 -5.01
C ALA A 161 -13.16 -15.99 -6.29
N SER A 162 -11.86 -15.86 -6.58
CA SER A 162 -11.28 -16.21 -7.88
C SER A 162 -11.33 -17.68 -8.28
N GLY A 163 -11.53 -18.61 -7.34
CA GLY A 163 -11.53 -20.05 -7.56
C GLY A 163 -10.16 -20.73 -7.40
N ALA A 164 -9.09 -19.95 -7.19
CA ALA A 164 -7.77 -20.46 -6.79
C ALA A 164 -7.36 -19.92 -5.42
N ASN A 165 -6.48 -20.64 -4.73
CA ASN A 165 -5.99 -20.26 -3.41
C ASN A 165 -4.85 -19.24 -3.51
N ASN A 166 -4.89 -18.21 -2.65
CA ASN A 166 -3.73 -17.36 -2.41
C ASN A 166 -2.58 -18.18 -1.82
N ILE A 167 -1.34 -17.85 -2.17
CA ILE A 167 -0.13 -18.56 -1.74
C ILE A 167 0.67 -17.63 -0.81
N LEU A 168 0.83 -18.03 0.44
CA LEU A 168 1.74 -17.41 1.40
C LEU A 168 2.88 -18.38 1.66
N SER A 169 4.10 -18.02 1.24
CA SER A 169 5.29 -18.85 1.41
C SER A 169 6.37 -18.23 2.28
N GLY A 170 6.21 -16.96 2.67
CA GLY A 170 7.09 -16.30 3.64
C GLY A 170 6.71 -16.59 5.10
N ILE A 171 7.53 -16.07 6.02
CA ILE A 171 7.31 -16.20 7.48
C ILE A 171 6.10 -15.34 7.88
N VAL A 172 5.15 -15.91 8.60
CA VAL A 172 4.09 -15.16 9.29
C VAL A 172 4.46 -15.06 10.77
N SER A 173 4.47 -13.86 11.33
CA SER A 173 4.93 -13.63 12.71
C SER A 173 4.15 -12.56 13.45
N ASP A 174 4.16 -12.66 14.78
CA ASP A 174 3.56 -11.72 15.73
C ASP A 174 4.16 -10.29 15.68
N GLY A 175 5.33 -10.12 15.07
CA GLY A 175 6.12 -8.89 15.15
C GLY A 175 6.83 -8.74 16.51
N ALA A 176 7.41 -7.56 16.75
CA ALA A 176 8.25 -7.30 17.93
C ALA A 176 7.48 -6.72 19.14
N ALA A 177 6.22 -6.30 18.94
CA ALA A 177 5.45 -5.55 19.95
C ALA A 177 4.69 -6.45 20.96
N GLY A 178 4.76 -7.78 20.80
CA GLY A 178 4.22 -8.76 21.75
C GLY A 178 2.73 -9.11 21.57
N GLY A 179 2.02 -8.51 20.62
CA GLY A 179 0.69 -8.94 20.18
C GLY A 179 0.74 -10.21 19.32
N LYS A 180 -0.42 -10.64 18.81
CA LYS A 180 -0.54 -11.81 17.92
C LYS A 180 -0.88 -11.39 16.48
N LEU A 181 -0.54 -12.23 15.50
CA LEU A 181 -1.06 -12.18 14.14
C LEU A 181 -1.78 -13.49 13.79
#